data_AF-A0A7V8Z8B4-F1
#
_entry.id   AF-A0A7V8Z8B4-F1
#
_cell.length_a   1.000
_cell.length_b   1.000
_cell.length_c   1.000
_cell.angle_alpha   90.00
_cell.angle_beta   90.00
_cell.angle_gamma   90.00
#
_symmetry.space_group_name_H-M   'P 1'
#
loop_
_entity.id
_entity.type
_entity.pdbx_description
1 polymer ?
#
loop_
_entity_poly.entity_id
_entity_poly.type
_entity_poly.pdbx_seq_one_letter_code
_entity_poly.pdbx_strand_id
1 'polypeptide(L)'
;MLQSDVPEGAGLSSSAALEISTGLALTALSGINIDRITLALAGQKAEHDYVGTKSGIMDQYTSALARKNHALLIDCRTLEAAHIPLDNSEIVIAICNSNVRHALASSEYNTRRAECERGVELLQQFLPNIKALRDVSVREFEEYEENLPEPVRRRCCHVVTENDRTLEAVEALRRSDFQRMGRLMFESHESLRADYEVSCAELDALVEIAGRIEGVFGARMTGGGFGGCTVNLVRRENLAQFREIVSREYRKRINLKADICVAEASDGAQEIEIQDQA
;
A
#
# COMPACT_ATOMS: atom_id res chain seq x y z
N MET A 1 11.74 22.89 13.16
CA MET A 1 10.27 23.01 13.02
C MET A 1 9.79 21.82 12.21
N LEU A 2 8.65 21.22 12.56
CA LEU A 2 8.06 20.11 11.80
C LEU A 2 6.72 20.57 11.23
N GLN A 3 6.51 20.31 9.94
CA GLN A 3 5.26 20.57 9.23
C GLN A 3 5.02 19.40 8.26
N SER A 4 3.76 18.98 8.11
CA SER A 4 3.38 17.89 7.23
C SER A 4 2.02 18.19 6.60
N ASP A 5 1.93 17.97 5.30
CA ASP A 5 0.67 17.99 4.55
C ASP A 5 0.11 16.57 4.35
N VAL A 6 0.79 15.54 4.87
CA VAL A 6 0.29 14.15 4.84
C VAL A 6 -0.84 14.04 5.86
N PRO A 7 -2.09 13.78 5.44
CA PRO A 7 -3.22 13.70 6.37
C PRO A 7 -3.02 12.52 7.31
N GLU A 8 -3.09 12.74 8.64
CA GLU A 8 -2.55 11.82 9.66
C GLU A 8 -3.01 10.35 9.53
N GLY A 9 -3.86 9.74 10.35
CA GLY A 9 -4.31 8.34 10.12
C GLY A 9 -5.12 8.05 8.84
N ALA A 10 -4.78 8.60 7.67
CA ALA A 10 -5.44 8.33 6.38
C ALA A 10 -4.91 7.06 5.67
N GLY A 11 -3.90 6.38 6.24
CA GLY A 11 -3.26 5.23 5.60
C GLY A 11 -2.28 5.62 4.48
N LEU A 12 -1.75 6.85 4.53
CA LEU A 12 -0.76 7.42 3.61
C LEU A 12 0.61 7.60 4.27
N SER A 13 0.90 6.79 5.30
CA SER A 13 2.23 6.64 5.90
C SER A 13 2.83 7.91 6.52
N SER A 14 2.01 8.70 7.23
CA SER A 14 2.49 9.91 7.92
C SER A 14 3.57 9.63 8.97
N SER A 15 3.54 8.47 9.64
CA SER A 15 4.59 8.08 10.60
C SER A 15 5.92 7.82 9.89
N ALA A 16 5.91 7.03 8.82
CA ALA A 16 7.12 6.77 8.03
C ALA A 16 7.69 8.05 7.40
N ALA A 17 6.85 9.00 6.95
CA ALA A 17 7.32 10.29 6.48
C ALA A 17 8.10 11.03 7.58
N LEU A 18 7.56 11.08 8.81
CA LEU A 18 8.20 11.69 9.97
C LEU A 18 9.50 10.96 10.39
N GLU A 19 9.48 9.63 10.41
CA GLU A 19 10.64 8.81 10.77
C GLU A 19 11.81 9.07 9.83
N ILE A 20 11.57 9.03 8.52
CA ILE A 20 12.60 9.20 7.50
C ILE A 20 13.08 10.65 7.44
N SER A 21 12.18 11.64 7.53
CA SER A 21 12.61 13.05 7.57
C SER A 21 13.43 13.36 8.81
N THR A 22 13.05 12.81 9.96
CA THR A 22 13.79 12.99 11.23
C THR A 22 15.14 12.31 11.15
N GLY A 23 15.21 11.07 10.67
CA GLY A 23 16.47 10.36 10.52
C GLY A 23 17.43 11.08 9.57
N LEU A 24 16.95 11.62 8.45
CA LEU A 24 17.78 12.44 7.55
C LEU A 24 18.34 13.68 8.23
N ALA A 25 17.49 14.43 8.95
CA ALA A 25 17.93 15.62 9.67
C ALA A 25 19.02 15.27 10.71
N LEU A 26 18.85 14.18 11.45
CA LEU A 26 19.84 13.73 12.44
C LEU A 26 21.15 13.28 11.78
N THR A 27 21.10 12.61 10.63
CA THR A 27 22.30 12.20 9.90
C THR A 27 23.07 13.40 9.33
N ALA A 28 22.35 14.39 8.81
CA ALA A 28 22.94 15.63 8.31
C ALA A 28 23.63 16.42 9.44
N LEU A 29 22.96 16.59 10.58
CA LEU A 29 23.50 17.30 11.74
C LEU A 29 24.69 16.61 12.40
N SER A 30 24.71 15.27 12.40
CA SER A 30 25.79 14.50 13.02
C SER A 30 26.99 14.29 12.10
N GLY A 31 26.86 14.53 10.79
CA GLY A 31 27.86 14.21 9.79
C GLY A 31 28.06 12.69 9.58
N ILE A 32 27.18 11.85 10.14
CA ILE A 32 27.23 10.40 9.95
C ILE A 32 26.56 10.06 8.62
N ASN A 33 27.33 9.48 7.71
CA ASN A 33 26.80 8.99 6.45
C ASN A 33 26.16 7.61 6.64
N ILE A 34 24.86 7.50 6.38
CA ILE A 34 24.14 6.23 6.30
C ILE A 34 23.46 6.13 4.93
N ASP A 35 23.40 4.92 4.37
CA ASP A 35 22.65 4.70 3.16
C ASP A 35 21.13 4.72 3.44
N ARG A 36 20.35 4.94 2.37
CA ARG A 36 18.89 5.09 2.46
C ARG A 36 18.15 3.83 2.91
N ILE A 37 18.71 2.64 2.65
CA ILE A 37 18.11 1.37 3.08
C ILE A 37 18.30 1.22 4.59
N THR A 38 19.51 1.49 5.09
CA THR A 38 19.78 1.50 6.54
C THR A 38 18.91 2.51 7.27
N LEU A 39 18.71 3.71 6.70
CA LEU A 39 17.77 4.70 7.24
C LEU A 39 16.33 4.17 7.29
N ALA A 40 15.84 3.52 6.23
CA ALA A 40 14.50 2.94 6.20
C ALA A 40 14.32 1.85 7.27
N LEU A 41 15.32 0.98 7.45
CA LEU A 41 15.32 -0.05 8.49
C LEU A 41 15.34 0.55 9.91
N ALA A 42 16.08 1.65 10.10
CA ALA A 42 16.08 2.37 11.38
C ALA A 42 14.71 2.99 11.70
N GLY A 43 14.04 3.58 10.70
CA GLY A 43 12.66 4.08 10.84
C GLY A 43 11.69 2.96 11.20
N GLN A 44 11.72 1.83 10.47
CA GLN A 44 10.88 0.68 10.76
C GLN A 44 11.10 0.15 12.18
N LYS A 45 12.37 0.09 12.62
CA LYS A 45 12.70 -0.34 13.98
C LYS A 45 12.12 0.61 15.03
N ALA A 46 12.07 1.92 14.76
CA ALA A 46 11.42 2.88 15.65
C ALA A 46 9.91 2.63 15.74
N GLU A 47 9.22 2.40 14.61
CA GLU A 47 7.79 2.02 14.59
C GLU A 47 7.55 0.75 15.42
N HIS A 48 8.43 -0.25 15.30
CA HIS A 48 8.28 -1.54 15.99
C HIS A 48 8.53 -1.47 17.49
N ASP A 49 9.58 -0.77 17.91
CA ASP A 49 10.09 -0.82 19.28
C ASP A 49 9.58 0.33 20.15
N TYR A 50 9.24 1.46 19.54
CA TYR A 50 8.75 2.64 20.25
C TYR A 50 7.23 2.81 20.11
N VAL A 51 6.69 2.73 18.88
CA VAL A 51 5.24 2.89 18.65
C VAL A 51 4.47 1.60 18.95
N GLY A 52 5.06 0.44 18.61
CA GLY A 52 4.51 -0.89 18.89
C GLY A 52 3.76 -1.53 17.72
N THR A 53 3.72 -0.89 16.55
CA THR A 53 3.11 -1.45 15.33
C THR A 53 4.11 -2.36 14.62
N LYS A 54 3.80 -3.65 14.41
CA LYS A 54 4.71 -4.61 13.73
C LYS A 54 4.55 -4.60 12.20
N SER A 55 4.59 -3.40 11.62
CA SER A 55 4.41 -3.13 10.19
C SER A 55 5.51 -3.72 9.30
N GLY A 56 5.26 -3.79 7.99
CA GLY A 56 6.27 -4.11 6.98
C GLY A 56 7.30 -2.99 6.79
N ILE A 57 8.16 -3.11 5.78
CA ILE A 57 9.21 -2.11 5.46
C ILE A 57 8.77 -1.08 4.41
N MET A 58 7.68 -1.37 3.69
CA MET A 58 7.24 -0.66 2.48
C MET A 58 7.17 0.86 2.65
N ASP A 59 6.59 1.34 3.74
CA ASP A 59 6.32 2.76 3.99
C ASP A 59 7.62 3.55 4.14
N GLN A 60 8.50 3.10 5.03
CA GLN A 60 9.82 3.69 5.25
C GLN A 60 10.71 3.58 4.00
N TYR A 61 10.64 2.43 3.32
CA TYR A 61 11.44 2.18 2.12
C TYR A 61 11.03 3.11 0.97
N THR A 62 9.73 3.28 0.74
CA THR A 62 9.21 4.19 -0.29
C THR A 62 9.53 5.63 0.07
N SER A 63 9.31 6.04 1.33
CA SER A 63 9.64 7.38 1.81
C SER A 63 11.14 7.70 1.65
N ALA A 64 12.04 6.72 1.79
CA ALA A 64 13.48 6.95 1.66
C ALA A 64 14.04 6.79 0.23
N LEU A 65 13.45 5.94 -0.62
CA LEU A 65 14.01 5.53 -1.92
C LEU A 65 13.15 5.88 -3.14
N ALA A 66 11.97 6.47 -2.98
CA ALA A 66 11.13 6.86 -4.12
C ALA A 66 11.86 7.83 -5.07
N ARG A 67 11.44 7.81 -6.34
CA ARG A 67 11.95 8.70 -7.39
C ARG A 67 10.77 9.27 -8.16
N LYS A 68 10.89 10.54 -8.52
CA LYS A 68 9.90 11.21 -9.36
C LYS A 68 9.60 10.40 -10.62
N ASN A 69 8.31 10.32 -10.97
CA ASN A 69 7.78 9.58 -12.13
C ASN A 69 8.05 8.05 -12.12
N HIS A 70 8.31 7.44 -10.96
CA HIS A 70 8.50 6.00 -10.84
C HIS A 70 7.64 5.41 -9.72
N ALA A 71 7.06 4.24 -9.97
CA ALA A 71 6.67 3.31 -8.92
C ALA A 71 7.91 2.55 -8.42
N LEU A 72 7.84 1.99 -7.21
CA LEU A 72 8.95 1.24 -6.61
C LEU A 72 8.51 -0.19 -6.34
N LEU A 73 9.07 -1.15 -7.08
CA LEU A 73 8.97 -2.57 -6.73
C LEU A 73 10.01 -2.87 -5.66
N ILE A 74 9.59 -3.51 -4.57
CA ILE A 74 10.45 -3.88 -3.44
C ILE A 74 10.29 -5.38 -3.22
N ASP A 75 11.39 -6.14 -3.27
CA ASP A 75 11.42 -7.47 -2.69
C ASP A 75 11.67 -7.34 -1.18
N CYS A 76 10.61 -7.45 -0.39
CA CYS A 76 10.67 -7.27 1.06
C CYS A 76 11.56 -8.30 1.79
N ARG A 77 12.00 -9.37 1.12
CA ARG A 77 12.96 -10.33 1.69
C ARG A 77 14.40 -9.92 1.44
N THR A 78 14.75 -9.64 0.19
CA THR A 78 16.14 -9.32 -0.20
C THR A 78 16.47 -7.84 -0.05
N LEU A 79 15.44 -7.01 0.11
CA LEU A 79 15.50 -5.55 0.06
C LEU A 79 16.01 -5.02 -1.29
N GLU A 80 15.97 -5.83 -2.34
CA GLU A 80 16.22 -5.36 -3.71
C GLU A 80 15.06 -4.48 -4.17
N ALA A 81 15.39 -3.41 -4.89
CA ALA A 81 14.40 -2.43 -5.34
C ALA A 81 14.59 -2.11 -6.83
N ALA A 82 13.46 -1.99 -7.53
CA ALA A 82 13.43 -1.60 -8.93
C ALA A 82 12.46 -0.44 -9.14
N HIS A 83 12.97 0.68 -9.66
CA HIS A 83 12.14 1.81 -10.08
C HIS A 83 11.49 1.49 -11.42
N ILE A 84 10.16 1.41 -11.42
CA ILE A 84 9.36 1.14 -12.61
C ILE A 84 8.84 2.49 -13.12
N PRO A 85 9.19 2.93 -14.34
CA PRO A 85 8.67 4.17 -14.89
C PRO A 85 7.15 4.18 -14.86
N LEU A 86 6.58 5.28 -14.39
CA LEU A 86 5.15 5.52 -14.35
C LEU A 86 4.84 6.70 -15.26
N ASP A 87 4.46 6.42 -16.50
CA ASP A 87 3.97 7.43 -17.42
C ASP A 87 2.58 7.90 -16.95
N ASN A 88 2.50 9.15 -16.53
CA ASN A 88 1.27 9.77 -16.09
C ASN A 88 0.62 10.68 -17.15
N SER A 89 1.07 10.65 -18.40
CA SER A 89 0.49 11.49 -19.46
C SER A 89 -1.00 11.23 -19.65
N GLU A 90 -1.41 9.95 -19.71
CA GLU A 90 -2.80 9.53 -19.95
C GLU A 90 -3.59 9.20 -18.68
N ILE A 91 -2.91 9.03 -17.55
CA ILE A 91 -3.49 8.57 -16.29
C ILE A 91 -3.29 9.55 -15.15
N VAL A 92 -4.14 9.43 -14.13
CA VAL A 92 -4.08 10.11 -12.86
C VAL A 92 -4.26 9.07 -11.76
N ILE A 93 -3.42 9.16 -10.72
CA ILE A 93 -3.64 8.44 -9.48
C ILE A 93 -4.50 9.32 -8.58
N ALA A 94 -5.76 8.93 -8.39
CA ALA A 94 -6.67 9.62 -7.49
C ALA A 94 -6.77 8.85 -6.16
N ILE A 95 -6.50 9.54 -5.06
CA ILE A 95 -6.65 9.00 -3.72
C ILE A 95 -7.97 9.51 -3.14
N CYS A 96 -8.83 8.60 -2.68
CA CYS A 96 -10.09 8.96 -2.03
C CYS A 96 -10.04 8.50 -0.57
N ASN A 97 -9.93 9.46 0.35
CA ASN A 97 -10.02 9.21 1.78
C ASN A 97 -11.49 9.04 2.18
N SER A 98 -11.81 7.88 2.77
CA SER A 98 -13.13 7.57 3.31
C SER A 98 -13.53 8.46 4.48
N ASN A 99 -12.56 9.11 5.12
CA ASN A 99 -12.73 9.84 6.38
C ASN A 99 -13.24 8.96 7.53
N VAL A 100 -12.99 7.66 7.46
CA VAL A 100 -13.23 6.69 8.53
C VAL A 100 -11.91 6.14 9.04
N ARG A 101 -11.82 6.03 10.37
CA ARG A 101 -10.72 5.37 11.08
C ARG A 101 -11.31 4.45 12.14
N HIS A 102 -10.98 3.16 12.08
CA HIS A 102 -11.36 2.23 13.14
C HIS A 102 -10.23 2.11 14.17
N ALA A 103 -10.56 2.30 15.46
CA ALA A 103 -9.59 2.30 16.56
C ALA A 103 -8.84 0.97 16.75
N LEU A 104 -9.37 -0.13 16.20
CA LEU A 104 -8.81 -1.49 16.31
C LEU A 104 -7.83 -1.84 15.16
N ALA A 105 -7.53 -0.91 14.25
CA ALA A 105 -6.71 -1.21 13.08
C ALA A 105 -5.32 -1.78 13.43
N SER A 106 -4.68 -1.29 14.49
CA SER A 106 -3.36 -1.77 14.92
C SER A 106 -3.41 -3.17 15.53
N SER A 107 -4.43 -3.50 16.31
CA SER A 107 -4.61 -4.86 16.85
C SER A 107 -4.95 -5.85 15.75
N GLU A 108 -5.85 -5.49 14.82
CA GLU A 108 -6.22 -6.35 13.70
C GLU A 108 -5.04 -6.60 12.75
N TYR A 109 -4.19 -5.60 12.51
CA TYR A 109 -2.96 -5.78 11.74
C TYR A 109 -2.07 -6.88 12.34
N ASN A 110 -1.84 -6.82 13.67
CA ASN A 110 -1.04 -7.84 14.36
C ASN A 110 -1.72 -9.22 14.34
N THR A 111 -3.06 -9.28 14.40
CA THR A 111 -3.81 -10.52 14.23
C THR A 111 -3.57 -11.13 12.86
N ARG A 112 -3.68 -10.35 11.78
CA ARG A 112 -3.43 -10.83 10.40
C ARG A 112 -2.03 -11.38 10.21
N ARG A 113 -1.04 -10.72 10.82
CA ARG A 113 0.35 -11.19 10.83
C ARG A 113 0.46 -12.56 11.50
N ALA A 114 -0.11 -12.72 12.70
CA ALA A 114 -0.07 -13.98 13.44
C ALA A 114 -0.80 -15.11 12.70
N GLU A 115 -1.92 -14.81 12.03
CA GLU A 115 -2.64 -15.77 11.18
C GLU A 115 -1.76 -16.26 10.02
N CYS A 116 -1.01 -15.36 9.37
CA CYS A 116 -0.07 -15.73 8.30
C CYS A 116 1.12 -16.55 8.81
N GLU A 117 1.70 -16.17 9.96
CA GLU A 117 2.80 -16.91 10.61
C GLU A 117 2.34 -18.34 10.96
N ARG A 118 1.13 -18.49 11.49
CA ARG A 118 0.51 -19.80 11.73
C ARG A 118 0.33 -20.61 10.46
N GLY A 119 -0.04 -19.95 9.36
CA GLY A 119 -0.15 -20.58 8.05
C GLY A 119 1.17 -21.18 7.57
N VAL A 120 2.28 -20.45 7.74
CA VAL A 120 3.63 -20.94 7.42
C VAL A 120 3.97 -22.18 8.24
N GLU A 121 3.74 -22.16 9.58
CA GLU A 121 4.00 -23.32 10.45
C GLU A 121 3.24 -24.58 10.01
N LEU A 122 1.99 -24.42 9.57
CA LEU A 122 1.16 -25.53 9.11
C LEU A 122 1.62 -26.06 7.75
N LEU A 123 1.90 -25.16 6.80
CA LEU A 123 2.38 -25.53 5.46
C LEU A 123 3.75 -26.19 5.50
N GLN A 124 4.61 -25.87 6.49
CA GLN A 124 5.92 -26.52 6.66
C GLN A 124 5.85 -28.04 6.87
N GLN A 125 4.70 -28.60 7.26
CA GLN A 125 4.51 -30.06 7.34
C GLN A 125 4.53 -30.73 5.97
N PHE A 126 4.19 -29.98 4.92
CA PHE A 126 4.13 -30.44 3.52
C PHE A 126 5.26 -29.84 2.67
N LEU A 127 5.66 -28.60 2.98
CA LEU A 127 6.68 -27.82 2.29
C LEU A 127 7.82 -27.46 3.27
N PRO A 128 8.70 -28.41 3.65
CA PRO A 128 9.62 -28.26 4.80
C PRO A 128 10.67 -27.15 4.67
N ASN A 129 10.88 -26.61 3.46
CA ASN A 129 11.91 -25.61 3.20
C ASN A 129 11.39 -24.15 3.21
N ILE A 130 10.08 -23.94 3.34
CA ILE A 130 9.51 -22.59 3.35
C ILE A 130 9.84 -21.87 4.65
N LYS A 131 10.09 -20.56 4.56
CA LYS A 131 10.33 -19.67 5.70
C LYS A 131 9.27 -18.59 5.82
N ALA A 132 8.60 -18.27 4.72
CA ALA A 132 7.48 -17.35 4.67
C ALA A 132 6.52 -17.76 3.55
N LEU A 133 5.32 -17.18 3.52
CA LEU A 133 4.37 -17.38 2.41
C LEU A 133 4.94 -16.95 1.05
N ARG A 134 5.95 -16.07 1.02
CA ARG A 134 6.72 -15.72 -0.17
C ARG A 134 7.47 -16.91 -0.82
N ASP A 135 7.68 -18.02 -0.10
CA ASP A 135 8.29 -19.24 -0.64
C ASP A 135 7.28 -20.17 -1.32
N VAL A 136 5.99 -19.91 -1.14
CA VAL A 136 4.91 -20.79 -1.59
C VAL A 136 4.38 -20.26 -2.92
N SER A 137 4.47 -21.05 -3.98
CA SER A 137 3.80 -20.73 -5.24
C SER A 137 2.29 -20.93 -5.14
N VAL A 138 1.50 -20.28 -6.01
CA VAL A 138 0.04 -20.44 -6.06
C VAL A 138 -0.35 -21.91 -6.18
N ARG A 139 0.33 -22.66 -7.05
CA ARG A 139 0.09 -24.09 -7.26
C ARG A 139 0.36 -24.93 -6.01
N GLU A 140 1.48 -24.67 -5.31
CA GLU A 140 1.78 -25.37 -4.06
C GLU A 140 0.75 -25.03 -2.97
N PHE A 141 0.27 -23.79 -2.94
CA PHE A 141 -0.78 -23.39 -2.02
C PHE A 141 -2.09 -24.13 -2.30
N GLU A 142 -2.56 -24.14 -3.55
CA GLU A 142 -3.77 -24.88 -3.98
C GLU A 142 -3.69 -26.39 -3.64
N GLU A 143 -2.50 -26.99 -3.68
CA GLU A 143 -2.32 -28.40 -3.33
C GLU A 143 -2.55 -28.69 -1.84
N TYR A 144 -2.24 -27.73 -0.96
CA TYR A 144 -2.25 -27.95 0.49
C TYR A 144 -3.25 -27.09 1.27
N GLU A 145 -3.95 -26.15 0.64
CA GLU A 145 -4.80 -25.16 1.32
C GLU A 145 -5.91 -25.77 2.16
N GLU A 146 -6.48 -26.90 1.75
CA GLU A 146 -7.53 -27.63 2.48
C GLU A 146 -7.04 -28.20 3.84
N ASN A 147 -5.72 -28.23 4.08
CA ASN A 147 -5.13 -28.61 5.36
C ASN A 147 -5.04 -27.44 6.34
N LEU A 148 -5.35 -26.20 5.91
CA LEU A 148 -5.31 -25.01 6.75
C LEU A 148 -6.70 -24.73 7.34
N PRO A 149 -6.81 -24.45 8.65
CA PRO A 149 -8.07 -24.06 9.25
C PRO A 149 -8.47 -22.65 8.82
N GLU A 150 -9.76 -22.34 8.89
CA GLU A 150 -10.23 -20.95 8.79
C GLU A 150 -9.99 -20.19 10.11
N PRO A 151 -9.64 -18.89 10.08
CA PRO A 151 -9.48 -18.03 8.90
C PRO A 151 -8.09 -18.10 8.23
N VAL A 152 -7.15 -18.88 8.79
CA VAL A 152 -5.74 -18.95 8.34
C VAL A 152 -5.61 -19.27 6.85
N ARG A 153 -6.42 -20.19 6.34
CA ARG A 153 -6.46 -20.56 4.92
C ARG A 153 -6.67 -19.32 4.04
N ARG A 154 -7.72 -18.54 4.29
CA ARG A 154 -8.01 -17.31 3.52
C ARG A 154 -6.90 -16.27 3.64
N ARG A 155 -6.31 -16.09 4.83
CA ARG A 155 -5.17 -15.15 4.99
C ARG A 155 -3.97 -15.54 4.13
N CYS A 156 -3.66 -16.83 4.08
CA CYS A 156 -2.58 -17.34 3.27
C CYS A 156 -2.88 -17.20 1.78
N CYS A 157 -4.11 -17.51 1.36
CA CYS A 157 -4.57 -17.34 -0.02
C CYS A 157 -4.34 -15.92 -0.53
N HIS A 158 -4.75 -14.92 0.25
CA HIS A 158 -4.49 -13.52 -0.07
C HIS A 158 -2.99 -13.26 -0.29
N VAL A 159 -2.15 -13.59 0.69
CA VAL A 159 -0.72 -13.24 0.63
C VAL A 159 0.00 -13.95 -0.52
N VAL A 160 -0.30 -15.22 -0.77
CA VAL A 160 0.31 -15.99 -1.86
C VAL A 160 -0.10 -15.40 -3.21
N THR A 161 -1.40 -15.17 -3.43
CA THR A 161 -1.89 -14.66 -4.71
C THR A 161 -1.54 -13.18 -4.93
N GLU A 162 -1.51 -12.36 -3.90
CA GLU A 162 -1.15 -10.93 -3.99
C GLU A 162 0.33 -10.73 -4.33
N ASN A 163 1.22 -11.62 -3.88
CA ASN A 163 2.63 -11.60 -4.29
C ASN A 163 2.78 -11.82 -5.80
N ASP A 164 2.09 -12.81 -6.35
CA ASP A 164 2.11 -13.09 -7.80
C ASP A 164 1.46 -11.94 -8.60
N ARG A 165 0.30 -11.47 -8.13
CA ARG A 165 -0.42 -10.32 -8.70
C ARG A 165 0.43 -9.05 -8.75
N THR A 166 1.29 -8.85 -7.76
CA THR A 166 2.22 -7.71 -7.72
C THR A 166 3.26 -7.79 -8.84
N LEU A 167 3.79 -8.98 -9.14
CA LEU A 167 4.70 -9.18 -10.26
C LEU A 167 3.99 -8.96 -11.61
N GLU A 168 2.76 -9.45 -11.73
CA GLU A 168 1.93 -9.16 -12.92
C GLU A 168 1.63 -7.66 -13.09
N ALA A 169 1.38 -6.95 -11.99
CA ALA A 169 1.14 -5.50 -12.01
C ALA A 169 2.37 -4.73 -12.49
N VAL A 170 3.58 -5.16 -12.11
CA VAL A 170 4.84 -4.59 -12.61
C VAL A 170 4.97 -4.78 -14.11
N GLU A 171 4.65 -5.97 -14.63
CA GLU A 171 4.68 -6.21 -16.08
C GLU A 171 3.62 -5.38 -16.83
N ALA A 172 2.44 -5.20 -16.26
CA ALA A 172 1.41 -4.34 -16.81
C ALA A 172 1.88 -2.88 -16.87
N LEU A 173 2.49 -2.37 -15.79
CA LEU A 173 3.05 -1.01 -15.74
C LEU A 173 4.18 -0.82 -16.75
N ARG A 174 5.12 -1.78 -16.88
CA ARG A 174 6.21 -1.72 -17.87
C ARG A 174 5.72 -1.61 -19.31
N ARG A 175 4.54 -2.15 -19.59
CA ARG A 175 3.90 -2.15 -20.92
C ARG A 175 2.88 -1.01 -21.08
N SER A 176 2.70 -0.17 -20.06
CA SER A 176 1.61 0.81 -19.99
C SER A 176 0.22 0.19 -20.24
N ASP A 177 0.03 -1.10 -19.90
CA ASP A 177 -1.25 -1.79 -19.99
C ASP A 177 -2.11 -1.44 -18.77
N PHE A 178 -2.63 -0.22 -18.76
CA PHE A 178 -3.44 0.30 -17.67
C PHE A 178 -4.76 -0.47 -17.50
N GLN A 179 -5.25 -1.13 -18.56
CA GLN A 179 -6.42 -2.01 -18.43
C GLN A 179 -6.10 -3.25 -17.61
N ARG A 180 -4.98 -3.93 -17.87
CA ARG A 180 -4.54 -5.07 -17.04
C ARG A 180 -4.21 -4.61 -15.63
N MET A 181 -3.46 -3.51 -15.48
CA MET A 181 -3.15 -2.93 -14.16
C MET A 181 -4.42 -2.67 -13.35
N GLY A 182 -5.43 -2.05 -13.99
CA GLY A 182 -6.69 -1.74 -13.34
C GLY A 182 -7.50 -2.98 -12.92
N ARG A 183 -7.54 -4.03 -13.76
CA ARG A 183 -8.13 -5.33 -13.39
C ARG A 183 -7.44 -5.93 -12.17
N LEU A 184 -6.11 -5.94 -12.15
CA LEU A 184 -5.32 -6.44 -11.03
C LEU A 184 -5.60 -5.65 -9.74
N MET A 185 -5.84 -4.33 -9.82
CA MET A 185 -6.26 -3.54 -8.66
C MET A 185 -7.61 -4.02 -8.10
N PHE A 186 -8.62 -4.24 -8.95
CA PHE A 186 -9.92 -4.74 -8.47
C PHE A 186 -9.82 -6.15 -7.89
N GLU A 187 -9.07 -7.05 -8.52
CA GLU A 187 -8.84 -8.41 -8.01
C GLU A 187 -8.12 -8.38 -6.65
N SER A 188 -7.14 -7.48 -6.49
CA SER A 188 -6.48 -7.25 -5.21
C SER A 188 -7.45 -6.74 -4.14
N HIS A 189 -8.34 -5.79 -4.48
CA HIS A 189 -9.33 -5.30 -3.55
C HIS A 189 -10.29 -6.40 -3.09
N GLU A 190 -10.74 -7.24 -4.01
CA GLU A 190 -11.59 -8.38 -3.68
C GLU A 190 -10.87 -9.33 -2.73
N SER A 191 -9.60 -9.65 -2.98
CA SER A 191 -8.82 -10.50 -2.09
C SER A 191 -8.62 -9.85 -0.71
N LEU A 192 -8.36 -8.55 -0.63
CA LEU A 192 -8.27 -7.82 0.64
C LEU A 192 -9.60 -7.82 1.42
N ARG A 193 -10.72 -7.77 0.70
CA ARG A 193 -12.07 -7.76 1.28
C ARG A 193 -12.50 -9.15 1.75
N ALA A 194 -12.41 -10.15 0.89
CA ALA A 194 -12.96 -11.48 1.12
C ALA A 194 -11.98 -12.43 1.81
N ASP A 195 -10.71 -12.44 1.36
CA ASP A 195 -9.71 -13.38 1.85
C ASP A 195 -8.90 -12.81 3.01
N TYR A 196 -8.52 -11.54 2.95
CA TYR A 196 -7.77 -10.88 4.01
C TYR A 196 -8.64 -10.19 5.04
N GLU A 197 -9.90 -9.89 4.72
CA GLU A 197 -10.86 -9.24 5.64
C GLU A 197 -10.27 -7.99 6.34
N VAL A 198 -9.68 -7.09 5.54
CA VAL A 198 -9.16 -5.79 6.02
C VAL A 198 -9.85 -4.59 5.37
N SER A 199 -10.82 -4.82 4.48
CA SER A 199 -11.64 -3.73 3.96
C SER A 199 -12.74 -3.33 4.95
N CYS A 200 -13.59 -2.37 4.58
CA CYS A 200 -14.79 -2.00 5.30
C CYS A 200 -15.84 -1.45 4.32
N ALA A 201 -17.08 -1.27 4.80
CA ALA A 201 -18.21 -0.84 3.97
C ALA A 201 -17.92 0.47 3.21
N GLU A 202 -17.16 1.38 3.80
CA GLU A 202 -16.78 2.65 3.21
C GLU A 202 -15.76 2.50 2.08
N LEU A 203 -14.74 1.67 2.28
CA LEU A 203 -13.75 1.38 1.24
C LEU A 203 -14.39 0.62 0.07
N ASP A 204 -15.19 -0.39 0.38
CA ASP A 204 -15.93 -1.18 -0.62
C ASP A 204 -16.86 -0.28 -1.43
N ALA A 205 -17.58 0.63 -0.78
CA ALA A 205 -18.43 1.61 -1.46
C ALA A 205 -17.63 2.51 -2.41
N LEU A 206 -16.47 3.01 -1.98
CA LEU A 206 -15.61 3.84 -2.85
C LEU A 206 -15.14 3.07 -4.08
N VAL A 207 -14.67 1.83 -3.92
CA VAL A 207 -14.20 0.99 -5.03
C VAL A 207 -15.34 0.63 -5.97
N GLU A 208 -16.51 0.24 -5.45
CA GLU A 208 -17.69 -0.08 -6.26
C GLU A 208 -18.22 1.12 -7.05
N ILE A 209 -18.19 2.32 -6.46
CA ILE A 209 -18.57 3.55 -7.17
C ILE A 209 -17.56 3.84 -8.27
N ALA A 210 -16.25 3.81 -7.96
CA ALA A 210 -15.18 4.06 -8.91
C ALA A 210 -15.26 3.12 -10.12
N GLY A 211 -15.48 1.82 -9.90
CA GLY A 211 -15.54 0.82 -10.97
C GLY A 211 -16.74 0.95 -11.92
N ARG A 212 -17.71 1.83 -11.63
CA ARG A 212 -18.84 2.13 -12.53
C ARG A 212 -18.64 3.39 -13.35
N ILE A 213 -17.55 4.14 -13.12
CA ILE A 213 -17.27 5.40 -13.79
C ILE A 213 -16.45 5.13 -15.05
N GLU A 214 -16.93 5.66 -16.19
CA GLU A 214 -16.19 5.61 -17.44
C GLU A 214 -14.81 6.30 -17.28
N GLY A 215 -13.76 5.66 -17.80
CA GLY A 215 -12.40 6.14 -17.68
C GLY A 215 -11.68 5.72 -16.39
N VAL A 216 -12.33 5.05 -15.44
CA VAL A 216 -11.62 4.38 -14.34
C VAL A 216 -11.11 3.02 -14.82
N PHE A 217 -9.79 2.84 -14.75
CA PHE A 217 -9.16 1.55 -15.08
C PHE A 217 -9.26 0.57 -13.92
N GLY A 218 -9.02 1.04 -12.69
CA GLY A 218 -8.95 0.20 -11.49
C GLY A 218 -9.08 0.99 -10.21
N ALA A 219 -9.54 0.34 -9.15
CA ALA A 219 -9.57 0.90 -7.80
C ALA A 219 -9.35 -0.20 -6.75
N ARG A 220 -8.68 0.16 -5.66
CA ARG A 220 -8.54 -0.69 -4.46
C ARG A 220 -8.36 0.14 -3.22
N MET A 221 -8.62 -0.45 -2.06
CA MET A 221 -8.09 0.10 -0.80
C MET A 221 -6.56 0.12 -0.80
N THR A 222 -5.97 1.08 -0.09
CA THR A 222 -4.52 1.19 0.10
C THR A 222 -4.18 1.43 1.56
N GLY A 223 -2.96 1.06 1.96
CA GLY A 223 -2.55 1.03 3.36
C GLY A 223 -3.11 -0.17 4.13
N GLY A 224 -3.18 -0.04 5.46
CA GLY A 224 -3.54 -1.14 6.38
C GLY A 224 -5.02 -1.55 6.41
N GLY A 225 -5.90 -0.79 5.78
CA GLY A 225 -7.35 -1.06 5.76
C GLY A 225 -8.10 -0.58 6.99
N PHE A 226 -9.30 -1.12 7.19
CA PHE A 226 -10.23 -0.72 8.26
C PHE A 226 -10.54 0.79 8.25
N GLY A 227 -10.74 1.33 7.04
CA GLY A 227 -10.87 2.75 6.78
C GLY A 227 -9.65 3.31 6.03
N GLY A 228 -9.44 4.62 6.09
CA GLY A 228 -8.39 5.29 5.33
C GLY A 228 -8.77 5.49 3.87
N CYS A 229 -7.86 5.19 2.94
CA CYS A 229 -7.98 5.59 1.54
C CYS A 229 -8.20 4.43 0.56
N THR A 230 -8.80 4.76 -0.58
CA THR A 230 -8.67 4.00 -1.83
C THR A 230 -7.71 4.70 -2.78
N VAL A 231 -7.01 3.92 -3.61
CA VAL A 231 -6.22 4.38 -4.74
C VAL A 231 -6.92 3.98 -6.03
N ASN A 232 -7.06 4.94 -6.94
CA ASN A 232 -7.84 4.81 -8.16
C ASN A 232 -6.98 5.21 -9.35
N LEU A 233 -6.94 4.35 -10.35
CA LEU A 233 -6.26 4.60 -11.62
C LEU A 233 -7.29 5.13 -12.62
N VAL A 234 -7.23 6.42 -12.91
CA VAL A 234 -8.25 7.14 -13.68
C VAL A 234 -7.63 7.75 -14.92
N ARG A 235 -8.32 7.69 -16.06
CA ARG A 235 -7.93 8.40 -17.26
C ARG A 235 -7.98 9.91 -17.01
N ARG A 236 -6.95 10.63 -17.46
CA ARG A 236 -6.74 12.04 -17.11
C ARG A 236 -7.93 12.93 -17.45
N GLU A 237 -8.53 12.78 -18.63
CA GLU A 237 -9.71 13.56 -19.03
C GLU A 237 -10.97 13.28 -18.20
N ASN A 238 -11.07 12.11 -17.56
CA ASN A 238 -12.23 11.72 -16.76
C ASN A 238 -12.13 12.15 -15.29
N LEU A 239 -11.03 12.78 -14.85
CA LEU A 239 -10.82 13.14 -13.44
C LEU A 239 -11.94 14.03 -12.87
N ALA A 240 -12.43 14.99 -13.66
CA ALA A 240 -13.50 15.90 -13.21
C ALA A 240 -14.81 15.14 -12.95
N GLN A 241 -15.20 14.28 -13.89
CA GLN A 241 -16.38 13.41 -13.78
C GLN A 241 -16.23 12.42 -12.62
N PHE A 242 -15.04 11.83 -12.46
CA PHE A 242 -14.72 10.95 -11.36
C PHE A 242 -14.95 11.63 -10.00
N ARG A 243 -14.41 12.84 -9.80
CA ARG A 243 -14.57 13.60 -8.55
C ARG A 243 -16.03 13.90 -8.22
N GLU A 244 -16.81 14.30 -9.23
CA GLU A 244 -18.23 14.60 -9.06
C GLU A 244 -19.02 13.36 -8.65
N ILE A 245 -18.88 12.25 -9.40
CA ILE A 245 -19.64 11.03 -9.16
C ILE A 245 -19.26 10.40 -7.82
N VAL A 246 -17.97 10.27 -7.52
CA VAL A 246 -17.51 9.72 -6.23
C VAL A 246 -18.06 10.54 -5.08
N SER A 247 -17.93 11.88 -5.12
CA SER A 247 -18.42 12.75 -4.04
C SER A 247 -19.93 12.62 -3.83
N ARG A 248 -20.71 12.56 -4.93
CA ARG A 248 -22.17 12.47 -4.88
C ARG A 248 -22.64 11.10 -4.40
N GLU A 249 -22.19 10.03 -5.04
CA GLU A 249 -22.69 8.68 -4.75
C GLU A 249 -22.19 8.17 -3.41
N TYR A 250 -20.96 8.51 -3.01
CA TYR A 250 -20.44 8.12 -1.69
C TYR A 250 -21.23 8.81 -0.58
N ARG A 251 -21.49 10.12 -0.70
CA ARG A 251 -22.34 10.84 0.26
C ARG A 251 -23.74 10.28 0.32
N LYS A 252 -24.32 9.89 -0.81
CA LYS A 252 -25.65 9.28 -0.87
C LYS A 252 -25.70 7.90 -0.18
N ARG A 253 -24.66 7.08 -0.32
CA ARG A 253 -24.62 5.70 0.19
C ARG A 253 -24.14 5.58 1.63
N ILE A 254 -23.12 6.35 2.00
CA ILE A 254 -22.42 6.25 3.30
C ILE A 254 -22.75 7.42 4.23
N ASN A 255 -23.35 8.50 3.72
CA ASN A 255 -23.63 9.73 4.47
C ASN A 255 -22.36 10.41 5.04
N LEU A 256 -21.21 10.21 4.38
CA LEU A 256 -19.95 10.88 4.64
C LEU A 256 -19.44 11.59 3.39
N LYS A 257 -18.53 12.55 3.55
CA LYS A 257 -17.83 13.18 2.44
C LYS A 257 -16.46 12.52 2.30
N ALA A 258 -16.17 11.99 1.11
CA ALA A 258 -14.82 11.57 0.76
C ALA A 258 -13.96 12.78 0.38
N ASP A 259 -12.72 12.83 0.85
CA ASP A 259 -11.73 13.79 0.36
C ASP A 259 -10.93 13.17 -0.77
N ILE A 260 -10.85 13.88 -1.90
CA ILE A 260 -10.24 13.37 -3.12
C ILE A 260 -9.04 14.23 -3.49
N CYS A 261 -7.85 13.64 -3.47
CA CYS A 261 -6.63 14.29 -3.94
C CYS A 261 -6.02 13.54 -5.13
N VAL A 262 -5.16 14.22 -5.87
CA VAL A 262 -4.37 13.63 -6.95
C VAL A 262 -2.95 13.45 -6.43
N ALA A 263 -2.43 12.26 -6.61
CA ALA A 263 -1.05 11.92 -6.26
C ALA A 263 -0.18 11.85 -7.51
N GLU A 264 1.06 12.31 -7.37
CA GLU A 264 2.12 12.16 -8.37
C GLU A 264 3.25 11.33 -7.76
N ALA A 265 3.83 10.43 -8.56
CA ALA A 265 5.05 9.73 -8.17
C ALA A 265 6.18 10.77 -7.98
N SER A 266 6.64 10.88 -6.75
CA SER A 266 7.54 11.95 -6.31
C SER A 266 8.86 11.36 -5.79
N ASP A 267 9.86 12.22 -5.60
CA ASP A 267 11.09 11.81 -4.95
C ASP A 267 10.83 11.42 -3.49
N GLY A 268 11.66 10.50 -2.98
CA GLY A 268 11.75 10.23 -1.56
C GLY A 268 12.32 11.43 -0.80
N ALA A 269 12.50 11.26 0.51
CA ALA A 269 12.95 12.31 1.38
C ALA A 269 14.33 12.85 0.98
N GLN A 270 14.49 14.16 0.98
CA GLN A 270 15.70 14.86 0.51
C GLN A 270 16.07 15.99 1.46
N GLU A 271 17.36 16.31 1.50
CA GLU A 271 17.84 17.56 2.07
C GLU A 271 17.74 18.64 1.01
N ILE A 272 17.21 19.79 1.39
CA ILE A 272 17.09 20.97 0.52
C ILE A 272 17.82 22.13 1.17
N GLU A 273 18.69 22.79 0.41
CA GLU A 273 19.26 24.07 0.85
C GLU A 273 18.19 25.15 0.73
N ILE A 274 17.82 25.74 1.87
CA ILE A 274 16.95 26.91 1.88
C ILE A 274 17.84 28.10 1.50
N GLN A 275 17.69 28.59 0.27
CA GLN A 275 18.25 29.88 -0.08
C GLN A 275 17.43 30.94 0.66
N ASP A 276 18.05 31.60 1.64
CA ASP A 276 17.46 32.78 2.26
C ASP A 276 17.18 33.81 1.16
N GLN A 277 15.89 34.05 0.87
CA GLN A 277 15.50 35.22 0.10
C GLN A 277 15.76 36.45 0.98
N ALA A 278 16.94 37.04 0.80
CA ALA A 278 17.33 38.30 1.40
C ALA A 278 16.48 39.47 0.90
#